data_AF-A0A0F9GFM8-F1
#
_entry.id   AF-A0A0F9GFM8-F1
#
_cell.length_a   1.000
_cell.length_b   1.000
_cell.length_c   1.000
_cell.angle_alpha   90.00
_cell.angle_beta   90.00
_cell.angle_gamma   90.00
#
_symmetry.space_group_name_H-M   'P 1'
#
loop_
_entity.id
_entity.type
_entity.pdbx_description
1 polymer ?
#
loop_
_entity_poly.entity_id
_entity_poly.type
_entity_poly.pdbx_seq_one_letter_code
_entity_poly.pdbx_strand_id
1 'polypeptide(L)'
;MFWPGLRLLCTITIEDADKSKIIATYDHQLDTVRQPAVADFSFTHDGTPVSISTVVVTGATLLIDLNADTANGDAITVTYNPALSSVKNPVKPPMGNPIPAMAAEVVTNNVT
;
A
#
# COMPACT_ATOMS: atom_id res chain seq x y z
N MET A 1 3.91 -24.49 -2.10
CA MET A 1 2.77 -24.36 -3.03
C MET A 1 2.76 -22.94 -3.55
N PHE A 2 3.05 -22.76 -4.84
CA PHE A 2 2.94 -21.50 -5.57
C PHE A 2 1.60 -21.58 -6.33
N TRP A 3 0.63 -20.73 -6.01
CA TRP A 3 -0.61 -20.66 -6.78
C TRP A 3 -0.48 -19.54 -7.83
N PRO A 4 -0.58 -19.84 -9.13
CA PRO A 4 -0.48 -18.83 -10.17
C PRO A 4 -1.80 -18.05 -10.26
N GLY A 5 -1.74 -16.72 -10.21
CA GLY A 5 -2.82 -15.86 -10.69
C GLY A 5 -3.68 -15.12 -9.67
N LEU A 6 -3.37 -15.16 -8.36
CA LEU A 6 -4.16 -14.41 -7.37
C LEU A 6 -3.53 -13.05 -7.09
N ARG A 7 -4.30 -11.99 -7.34
CA ARG A 7 -4.03 -10.65 -6.79
C ARG A 7 -4.12 -10.79 -5.26
N LEU A 8 -2.98 -10.78 -4.59
CA LEU A 8 -2.86 -10.94 -3.13
C LEU A 8 -3.48 -9.75 -2.37
N LEU A 9 -3.61 -8.62 -3.07
CA LEU A 9 -4.28 -7.43 -2.57
C LEU A 9 -5.80 -7.54 -2.78
N CYS A 10 -6.53 -7.54 -1.68
CA CYS A 10 -7.99 -7.57 -1.69
C CYS A 10 -8.57 -6.18 -1.96
N THR A 11 -8.18 -5.21 -1.14
CA THR A 11 -8.76 -3.86 -1.15
C THR A 11 -7.71 -2.81 -0.83
N ILE A 12 -7.89 -1.61 -1.38
CA ILE A 12 -7.25 -0.38 -0.91
C ILE A 12 -8.35 0.64 -0.69
N THR A 13 -8.39 1.23 0.49
CA THR A 13 -9.39 2.22 0.89
C THR A 13 -8.74 3.39 1.61
N ILE A 14 -9.36 4.56 1.51
CA ILE A 14 -9.02 5.72 2.35
C ILE A 14 -9.91 5.67 3.59
N GLU A 15 -9.35 5.94 4.77
CA GLU A 15 -10.06 5.86 6.04
C GLU A 15 -11.01 7.05 6.22
N ASP A 16 -12.27 6.79 6.56
CA ASP A 16 -13.28 7.85 6.69
C ASP A 16 -12.99 8.83 7.84
N ALA A 17 -12.42 8.30 8.92
CA ALA A 17 -12.00 9.11 10.07
C ALA A 17 -10.67 9.86 9.84
N ASP A 18 -9.89 9.49 8.83
CA ASP A 18 -8.57 10.06 8.55
C ASP A 18 -8.28 10.10 7.04
N LYS A 19 -8.49 11.28 6.45
CA LYS A 19 -8.33 11.56 5.02
C LYS A 19 -6.88 11.47 4.53
N SER A 20 -5.91 11.35 5.43
CA SER A 20 -4.50 11.16 5.10
C SER A 20 -4.09 9.68 5.14
N LYS A 21 -4.99 8.77 5.54
CA LYS A 21 -4.65 7.38 5.81
C LYS A 21 -5.24 6.42 4.79
N ILE A 22 -4.35 5.62 4.20
CA ILE A 22 -4.68 4.55 3.27
C ILE A 22 -4.51 3.20 3.96
N ILE A 23 -5.50 2.34 3.80
CA ILE A 23 -5.49 0.96 4.30
C ILE A 23 -5.51 0.03 3.09
N ALA A 24 -4.44 -0.73 2.91
CA ALA A 24 -4.37 -1.82 1.92
C ALA A 24 -4.48 -3.16 2.64
N THR A 25 -5.46 -4.00 2.27
CA THR A 25 -5.74 -5.29 2.90
C THR A 25 -5.38 -6.44 1.98
N TYR A 26 -4.64 -7.41 2.51
CA TYR A 26 -4.23 -8.62 1.82
C TYR A 26 -5.04 -9.84 2.26
N ASP A 27 -5.09 -10.87 1.42
CA ASP A 27 -5.84 -12.11 1.67
C ASP A 27 -5.18 -13.03 2.71
N HIS A 28 -3.98 -12.68 3.19
CA HIS A 28 -3.23 -13.45 4.18
C HIS A 28 -2.42 -12.55 5.13
N GLN A 29 -1.98 -13.13 6.25
CA GLN A 29 -1.14 -12.46 7.23
C GLN A 29 0.23 -12.11 6.63
N LEU A 30 0.69 -10.89 6.92
CA LEU A 30 1.98 -10.35 6.51
C LEU A 30 2.99 -10.42 7.66
N ASP A 31 4.27 -10.30 7.34
CA ASP A 31 5.37 -10.21 8.29
C ASP A 31 5.34 -8.84 9.00
N THR A 32 4.76 -8.79 10.20
CA THR A 32 4.63 -7.57 11.01
C THR A 32 5.94 -7.15 11.69
N VAL A 33 6.97 -8.01 11.67
CA VAL A 33 8.26 -7.72 12.30
C VAL A 33 9.15 -6.93 11.34
N ARG A 34 9.08 -7.22 10.03
CA ARG A 34 9.89 -6.55 9.01
C ARG A 34 9.03 -5.60 8.18
N GLN A 35 9.11 -4.33 8.55
CA GLN A 35 8.37 -3.27 7.88
C GLN A 35 9.00 -2.93 6.52
N PRO A 36 8.19 -2.69 5.47
CA PRO A 36 8.67 -2.28 4.17
C PRO A 36 9.15 -0.83 4.18
N ALA A 37 9.91 -0.45 3.16
CA ALA A 37 10.38 0.92 3.07
C ALA A 37 9.30 1.79 2.40
N VAL A 38 9.15 3.02 2.89
CA VAL A 38 8.33 4.06 2.24
C VAL A 38 8.70 4.22 0.75
N ALA A 39 9.99 4.15 0.43
CA ALA A 39 10.49 4.28 -0.94
C ALA A 39 10.09 3.12 -1.89
N ASP A 40 9.49 2.04 -1.37
CA ASP A 40 8.93 0.98 -2.22
C ASP A 40 7.56 1.37 -2.80
N PHE A 41 6.96 2.47 -2.32
CA PHE A 41 5.63 2.91 -2.72
C PHE A 41 5.68 4.30 -3.34
N SER A 42 4.86 4.50 -4.38
CA SER A 42 4.64 5.83 -4.97
C SER A 42 3.15 6.09 -5.09
N PHE A 43 2.76 7.32 -4.72
CA PHE A 43 1.39 7.80 -4.73
C PHE A 43 1.29 9.02 -5.63
N THR A 44 0.22 9.09 -6.42
CA THR A 44 -0.12 10.30 -7.17
C THR A 44 -1.59 10.64 -6.98
N HIS A 45 -1.89 11.93 -6.90
CA HIS A 45 -3.23 12.49 -6.94
C HIS A 45 -3.40 13.17 -8.31
N ASP A 46 -4.28 12.64 -9.17
CA ASP A 46 -4.50 13.15 -10.53
C ASP A 46 -3.21 13.35 -11.34
N GLY A 47 -2.24 12.45 -11.13
CA GLY A 47 -0.92 12.50 -11.78
C GLY A 47 0.12 13.37 -11.07
N THR A 48 -0.26 14.12 -10.03
CA THR A 48 0.67 14.88 -9.18
C THR A 48 1.22 13.98 -8.06
N PRO A 49 2.55 13.83 -7.91
CA PRO A 49 3.12 13.02 -6.83
C PRO A 49 2.72 13.49 -5.43
N VAL A 50 2.35 12.55 -4.57
CA VAL A 50 2.08 12.75 -3.14
C VAL A 50 3.11 11.94 -2.35
N SER A 51 3.75 12.58 -1.38
CA SER A 51 4.70 11.90 -0.49
C SER A 51 3.97 11.23 0.66
N ILE A 52 4.54 10.12 1.17
CA ILE A 52 4.05 9.42 2.36
C ILE A 52 5.08 9.55 3.48
N SER A 53 4.61 9.49 4.72
CA SER A 53 5.46 9.57 5.92
C SER A 53 5.78 8.19 6.50
N THR A 54 4.82 7.27 6.46
CA THR A 54 4.93 5.95 7.08
C THR A 54 4.35 4.85 6.18
N VAL A 55 4.84 3.64 6.41
CA VAL A 55 4.17 2.41 5.97
C VAL A 55 4.35 1.36 7.06
N VAL A 56 3.24 0.81 7.55
CA VAL A 56 3.24 -0.14 8.67
C VAL A 56 2.34 -1.33 8.35
N VAL A 57 2.89 -2.52 8.46
CA VAL A 57 2.23 -3.82 8.39
C VAL A 57 1.61 -4.14 9.75
N THR A 58 0.29 -4.35 9.78
CA THR A 58 -0.46 -4.80 10.95
C THR A 58 -1.34 -6.00 10.58
N GLY A 59 -0.91 -7.21 10.93
CA GLY A 59 -1.61 -8.44 10.57
C GLY A 59 -1.64 -8.65 9.05
N ALA A 60 -2.82 -8.53 8.44
CA ALA A 60 -3.00 -8.64 6.98
C ALA A 60 -3.12 -7.27 6.28
N THR A 61 -2.92 -6.16 6.99
CA THR A 61 -3.10 -4.81 6.43
C THR A 61 -1.79 -4.03 6.39
N LEU A 62 -1.66 -3.15 5.40
CA LEU A 62 -0.71 -2.04 5.37
C LEU A 62 -1.45 -0.75 5.68
N LEU A 63 -0.97 -0.04 6.70
CA LEU A 63 -1.36 1.31 7.04
C LEU A 63 -0.33 2.26 6.43
N ILE A 64 -0.79 3.22 5.63
CA ILE A 64 0.05 4.17 4.92
C ILE A 64 -0.46 5.57 5.23
N ASP A 65 0.43 6.41 5.77
CA ASP A 65 0.11 7.80 6.08
C ASP A 65 0.67 8.73 4.99
N LEU A 66 -0.22 9.46 4.31
CA LEU A 66 0.12 10.50 3.35
C LEU A 66 0.57 11.78 4.08
N ASN A 67 1.45 12.57 3.47
CA ASN A 67 1.79 13.92 3.97
C ASN A 67 0.79 15.00 3.53
N ALA A 68 -0.31 14.59 2.88
CA ALA A 68 -1.36 15.48 2.40
C ALA A 68 -2.72 14.80 2.59
N ASP A 69 -3.71 15.58 3.01
CA ASP A 69 -5.08 15.12 3.08
C ASP A 69 -5.66 14.92 1.67
N THR A 70 -6.55 13.94 1.55
CA THR A 70 -7.36 13.71 0.35
C THR A 70 -8.76 14.27 0.53
N ALA A 71 -9.33 14.87 -0.50
CA ALA A 71 -10.71 15.35 -0.54
C ALA A 71 -11.64 14.30 -1.17
N ASN A 72 -12.95 14.42 -0.89
CA ASN A 72 -13.95 13.57 -1.52
C ASN A 72 -13.88 13.71 -3.04
N GLY A 73 -13.82 12.57 -3.75
CA GLY A 73 -13.69 12.51 -5.20
C GLY A 73 -12.25 12.38 -5.71
N ASP A 74 -11.24 12.61 -4.86
CA ASP A 74 -9.83 12.50 -5.27
C ASP A 74 -9.51 11.08 -5.76
N ALA A 75 -8.79 10.98 -6.87
CA ALA A 75 -8.29 9.72 -7.39
C ALA A 75 -6.80 9.56 -7.04
N ILE A 76 -6.52 8.69 -6.08
CA ILE A 76 -5.16 8.35 -5.67
C ILE A 76 -4.69 7.12 -6.44
N THR A 77 -3.62 7.26 -7.21
CA THR A 77 -2.96 6.12 -7.85
C THR A 77 -1.83 5.62 -6.97
N VAL A 78 -1.86 4.32 -6.65
CA VAL A 78 -0.88 3.64 -5.83
C VAL A 78 -0.06 2.69 -6.69
N THR A 79 1.26 2.73 -6.54
CA THR A 79 2.17 1.74 -7.13
C THR A 79 3.08 1.18 -6.05
N TYR A 80 3.46 -0.09 -6.18
CA TYR A 80 4.40 -0.76 -5.28
C TYR A 80 5.50 -1.44 -6.09
N ASN A 81 6.75 -1.09 -5.82
CA ASN A 81 7.92 -1.67 -6.44
C ASN A 81 9.06 -1.86 -5.42
N PRO A 82 9.23 -3.09 -4.87
CA PRO A 82 10.27 -3.38 -3.88
C PRO A 82 11.70 -3.32 -4.41
N ALA A 83 11.90 -3.15 -5.72
CA ALA A 83 13.23 -2.97 -6.30
C ALA A 83 13.74 -1.53 -6.13
N LEU A 84 12.87 -0.56 -5.85
CA LEU A 84 13.23 0.85 -5.75
C LEU A 84 14.00 1.17 -4.47
N SER A 85 13.65 0.55 -3.34
CA SER A 85 14.37 0.77 -2.09
C SER A 85 15.67 -0.03 -2.01
N SER A 86 16.68 0.59 -1.38
CA SER A 86 17.89 -0.09 -0.94
C SER A 86 17.65 -0.99 0.28
N VAL A 87 16.57 -0.74 1.05
CA VAL A 87 16.14 -1.59 2.16
C VAL A 87 15.46 -2.84 1.61
N LYS A 88 16.08 -4.01 1.78
CA LYS A 88 15.59 -5.28 1.23
C LYS A 88 14.57 -5.98 2.13
N ASN A 89 13.53 -5.26 2.51
CA ASN A 89 12.40 -5.78 3.30
C ASN A 89 11.08 -5.61 2.52
N PRO A 90 10.87 -6.34 1.41
CA PRO A 90 9.61 -6.24 0.68
C PRO A 90 8.44 -6.75 1.55
N VAL A 91 7.23 -6.30 1.21
CA VAL A 91 6.00 -6.85 1.79
C VAL A 91 5.97 -8.35 1.51
N LYS A 92 5.77 -9.16 2.55
CA LYS A 92 5.78 -10.62 2.45
C LYS A 92 4.95 -11.25 3.56
N PRO A 93 4.44 -12.49 3.37
CA PRO A 93 3.96 -13.31 4.48
C PRO A 93 5.08 -13.64 5.47
N PRO A 94 4.75 -14.03 6.73
CA PRO A 94 5.74 -14.53 7.68
C PRO A 94 6.56 -15.70 7.11
N MET A 95 5.87 -16.62 6.45
CA MET A 95 6.45 -17.75 5.72
C MET A 95 6.02 -17.68 4.25
N GLY A 96 6.95 -17.44 3.35
CA GLY A 96 6.68 -17.41 1.92
C GLY A 96 7.51 -16.37 1.17
N ASN A 97 7.24 -16.28 -0.13
CA ASN A 97 7.93 -15.36 -1.01
C ASN A 97 7.37 -13.94 -0.89
N PRO A 98 8.17 -12.91 -1.18
CA PRO A 98 7.69 -11.54 -1.26
C PRO A 98 6.52 -11.37 -2.23
N ILE A 99 5.66 -10.41 -1.89
CA ILE A 99 4.62 -9.94 -2.80
C ILE A 99 5.31 -9.32 -4.03
N PRO A 100 4.90 -9.67 -5.26
CA PRO A 100 5.46 -9.09 -6.47
C PRO A 100 5.14 -7.59 -6.56
N ALA A 101 5.86 -6.89 -7.44
CA ALA A 101 5.54 -5.51 -7.76
C ALA A 101 4.08 -5.38 -8.23
N MET A 102 3.43 -4.31 -7.80
CA MET A 102 2.05 -4.00 -8.13
C MET A 102 2.03 -2.90 -9.19
N ALA A 103 1.26 -3.11 -10.25
CA ALA A 103 0.97 -2.05 -11.21
C ALA A 103 0.16 -0.91 -10.55
N ALA A 104 0.02 0.20 -11.27
CA ALA A 104 -0.77 1.34 -10.82
C ALA A 104 -2.23 0.94 -10.55
N GLU A 105 -2.68 1.16 -9.32
CA GLU A 105 -4.07 0.97 -8.91
C GLU A 105 -4.69 2.29 -8.49
N VAL A 106 -5.87 2.59 -9.01
CA VAL A 106 -6.60 3.82 -8.69
C VAL A 106 -7.56 3.56 -7.54
N VAL A 107 -7.50 4.42 -6.54
CA VAL A 107 -8.31 4.42 -5.32
C VAL A 107 -9.04 5.76 -5.27
N THR A 108 -10.35 5.73 -5.42
CA THR A 108 -11.17 6.94 -5.29
C THR A 108 -11.51 7.19 -3.83
N ASN A 109 -11.22 8.40 -3.36
CA ASN A 109 -11.63 8.84 -2.04
C ASN A 109 -13.14 9.09 -2.02
N ASN A 110 -13.88 8.29 -1.26
CA ASN A 110 -15.32 8.48 -1.07
C ASN A 110 -15.66 9.03 0.33
N VAL A 111 -14.64 9.39 1.12
CA VAL A 111 -14.76 9.93 2.48
C VAL A 111 -15.25 11.38 2.40
N THR A 112 -16.19 11.78 3.27
CA THR A 112 -16.78 13.13 3.31
C THR A 112 -16.16 14.04 4.35
#